data_AF-A0A5N4E350-F1
#
_entry.id   AF-A0A5N4E350-F1
#
_cell.length_a   1.000
_cell.length_b   1.000
_cell.length_c   1.000
_cell.angle_alpha   90.00
_cell.angle_beta   90.00
_cell.angle_gamma   90.00
#
_symmetry.space_group_name_H-M   'P 1'
#
loop_
_entity.id
_entity.type
_entity.pdbx_description
1 polymer ?
#
loop_
_entity_poly.entity_id
_entity_poly.type
_entity_poly.pdbx_seq_one_letter_code
_entity_poly.pdbx_strand_id
1 'polypeptide(L)'
;MSRVMAVRRPAPGAGARPRLDLQFLQRFLQIQKVLFPSWSSQNSLIFLTLLCVALLEQLVIYQVGLIPSQYFGVLGNKDLDGFKTLTFLAVMLIVLESMLKSFDQFTCNLLYVSWRKGLTEHLHRLYFRGRVYYTLNVLQDNIDNP
;
A
#
# COMPACT_ATOMS: atom_id res chain seq x y z
N MET A 1 10.54 -8.01 -60.24
CA MET A 1 9.55 -8.17 -59.14
C MET A 1 10.26 -8.78 -57.95
N SER A 2 10.83 -7.95 -57.07
CA SER A 2 11.63 -8.41 -55.93
C SER A 2 10.74 -8.60 -54.70
N ARG A 3 10.74 -9.83 -54.17
CA ARG A 3 10.13 -10.18 -52.89
C ARG A 3 10.85 -9.42 -51.77
N VAL A 4 10.14 -8.53 -51.09
CA VAL A 4 10.59 -7.97 -49.81
C VAL A 4 10.49 -9.08 -48.77
N MET A 5 11.64 -9.64 -48.38
CA MET A 5 11.74 -10.53 -47.23
C MET A 5 11.42 -9.72 -45.97
N ALA A 6 10.27 -9.99 -45.37
CA ALA A 6 9.96 -9.53 -44.02
C ALA A 6 10.97 -10.19 -43.06
N VAL A 7 11.92 -9.41 -42.56
CA VAL A 7 12.82 -9.81 -41.48
C VAL A 7 11.95 -10.04 -40.24
N ARG A 8 11.64 -11.30 -39.98
CA ARG A 8 10.97 -11.75 -38.75
C ARG A 8 11.98 -11.55 -37.61
N ARG A 9 11.91 -10.41 -36.92
CA ARG A 9 12.67 -10.21 -35.68
C ARG A 9 12.28 -11.34 -34.71
N PRO A 10 13.24 -12.02 -34.07
CA PRO A 10 12.93 -13.04 -33.09
C PRO A 10 12.16 -12.38 -31.95
N ALA A 11 10.97 -12.92 -31.65
CA ALA A 11 10.19 -12.51 -30.49
C ALA A 11 11.05 -12.73 -29.22
N PRO A 12 11.19 -11.74 -28.32
CA PRO A 12 11.81 -11.98 -27.04
C PRO A 12 11.01 -13.04 -26.29
N GLY A 13 11.72 -14.07 -25.83
CA GLY A 13 11.21 -15.36 -25.39
C GLY A 13 9.90 -15.31 -24.61
N ALA A 14 8.89 -15.98 -25.19
CA ALA A 14 7.75 -16.48 -24.45
C ALA A 14 8.24 -17.49 -23.39
N GLY A 15 7.87 -17.29 -22.13
CA GLY A 15 7.81 -18.40 -21.16
C GLY A 15 8.75 -18.35 -19.94
N ALA A 16 9.49 -17.28 -19.67
CA ALA A 16 10.16 -17.17 -18.37
C ALA A 16 9.12 -16.82 -17.30
N ARG A 17 8.77 -17.77 -16.43
CA ARG A 17 7.93 -17.52 -15.24
C ARG A 17 8.50 -16.31 -14.49
N PRO A 18 7.67 -15.34 -14.06
CA PRO A 18 8.16 -14.23 -13.26
C PRO A 18 8.81 -14.80 -11.98
N ARG A 19 10.13 -14.66 -11.88
CA ARG A 19 10.89 -14.99 -10.67
C ARG A 19 11.08 -13.71 -9.87
N LEU A 20 11.18 -13.84 -8.55
CA LEU A 20 11.50 -12.74 -7.64
C LEU A 20 13.00 -12.38 -7.74
N ASP A 21 13.41 -11.95 -8.93
CA ASP A 21 14.79 -11.58 -9.24
C ASP A 21 15.02 -10.07 -9.04
N LEU A 22 16.28 -9.61 -9.05
CA LEU A 22 16.63 -8.18 -9.00
C LEU A 22 15.91 -7.36 -10.09
N GLN A 23 15.60 -7.97 -11.23
CA GLN A 23 14.84 -7.33 -12.31
C GLN A 23 13.38 -7.06 -11.90
N PHE A 24 12.76 -7.93 -11.09
CA PHE A 24 11.44 -7.68 -10.51
C PHE A 24 11.50 -6.49 -9.54
N LEU A 25 12.52 -6.44 -8.67
CA LEU A 25 12.70 -5.32 -7.74
C LEU A 25 12.91 -3.99 -8.48
N GLN A 26 13.71 -3.99 -9.56
CA GLN A 26 13.93 -2.80 -10.39
C GLN A 26 12.63 -2.30 -11.03
N ARG A 27 11.81 -3.21 -11.57
CA ARG A 27 10.49 -2.87 -12.14
C ARG A 27 9.53 -2.36 -11.06
N PHE A 28 9.53 -2.99 -9.89
CA PHE A 28 8.74 -2.55 -8.75
C PHE A 28 9.13 -1.15 -8.27
N LEU A 29 10.43 -0.86 -8.18
CA LEU A 29 10.95 0.47 -7.81
C LEU A 29 10.57 1.54 -8.85
N GLN A 30 10.55 1.21 -10.14
CA GLN A 30 10.03 2.13 -11.17
C GLN A 30 8.55 2.45 -10.96
N ILE A 31 7.72 1.45 -10.62
CA ILE A 31 6.29 1.65 -10.32
C ILE A 31 6.14 2.50 -9.05
N GLN A 32 6.91 2.23 -8.00
CA GLN A 32 6.93 3.04 -6.77
C GLN A 32 7.32 4.50 -7.04
N LYS A 33 8.27 4.74 -7.95
CA LYS A 33 8.66 6.10 -8.37
C LYS A 33 7.54 6.84 -9.10
N VAL A 34 6.65 6.13 -9.79
CA VAL A 34 5.44 6.71 -10.41
C VAL A 34 4.36 7.01 -9.36
N LEU A 35 4.25 6.17 -8.32
CA LEU A 35 3.29 6.34 -7.21
C LEU A 35 3.69 7.49 -6.27
N PHE A 36 4.99 7.70 -6.06
CA PHE A 36 5.57 8.77 -5.26
C PHE A 36 6.47 9.67 -6.13
N PRO A 37 5.88 10.56 -6.96
CA PRO A 37 6.64 11.36 -7.91
C PRO A 37 7.58 12.37 -7.23
N SER A 38 7.26 12.82 -6.01
CA SER A 38 8.15 13.65 -5.19
C SER A 38 7.86 13.44 -3.70
N TRP A 39 8.87 13.73 -2.86
CA TRP A 39 8.77 13.68 -1.39
C TRP A 39 7.73 14.67 -0.83
N SER A 40 7.37 15.70 -1.59
CA SER A 40 6.37 16.72 -1.24
C SER A 40 5.07 16.56 -2.03
N SER A 41 4.81 15.38 -2.59
CA SER A 41 3.55 15.08 -3.26
C SER A 41 2.47 14.66 -2.26
N GLN A 42 1.21 14.87 -2.63
CA GLN A 42 0.05 14.49 -1.80
C GLN A 42 0.10 13.01 -1.34
N ASN A 43 0.57 12.10 -2.19
CA ASN A 43 0.71 10.68 -1.83
C ASN A 43 1.78 10.44 -0.75
N SER A 44 2.89 11.20 -0.79
CA SER A 44 3.93 11.14 0.24
C SER A 44 3.41 11.66 1.59
N LEU A 45 2.63 12.74 1.58
CA LEU A 45 2.00 13.27 2.79
C LEU A 45 0.99 12.28 3.38
N ILE A 46 0.13 11.67 2.55
CA ILE A 46 -0.83 10.65 3.00
C ILE A 46 -0.09 9.43 3.59
N PHE A 47 0.99 8.99 2.94
CA PHE A 47 1.81 7.89 3.45
C PHE A 47 2.54 8.25 4.74
N LEU A 48 3.05 9.48 4.88
CA LEU A 48 3.66 9.96 6.11
C LEU A 48 2.64 10.03 7.24
N THR A 49 1.42 10.53 6.97
CA THR A 49 0.35 10.53 7.97
C THR A 49 -0.03 9.12 8.39
N LEU A 50 -0.08 8.18 7.45
CA LEU A 50 -0.31 6.76 7.74
C LEU A 50 0.80 6.21 8.66
N LEU A 51 2.06 6.48 8.33
CA LEU A 51 3.21 6.04 9.13
C LEU A 51 3.15 6.60 10.55
N CYS A 52 2.84 7.89 10.70
CA CYS A 52 2.69 8.52 12.02
C CYS A 52 1.54 7.91 12.82
N VAL A 53 0.39 7.65 12.18
CA VAL A 53 -0.77 7.01 12.81
C VAL A 53 -0.43 5.60 13.26
N ALA A 54 0.21 4.79 12.41
CA ALA A 54 0.61 3.42 12.74
C ALA A 54 1.58 3.37 13.93
N LEU A 55 2.57 4.27 13.97
CA LEU A 55 3.48 4.38 15.11
C LEU A 55 2.75 4.77 16.40
N LEU A 56 1.78 5.70 16.31
CA LEU A 56 0.99 6.13 17.45
C LEU A 56 0.04 5.02 17.93
N GLU A 57 -0.59 4.28 17.03
CA GLU A 57 -1.40 3.08 17.37
C GLU A 57 -0.54 2.08 18.14
N GLN A 58 0.68 1.80 17.66
CA GLN A 58 1.57 0.83 18.31
C GLN A 58 2.02 1.28 19.70
N LEU A 59 2.21 2.60 19.91
CA LEU A 59 2.47 3.17 21.23
C LEU A 59 1.25 3.06 22.15
N VAL A 60 0.05 3.35 21.64
CA VAL A 60 -1.20 3.23 22.42
C VAL A 60 -1.46 1.79 22.82
N ILE A 61 -1.29 0.83 21.91
CA ILE A 61 -1.43 -0.61 22.19
C ILE A 61 -0.43 -1.05 23.27
N TYR A 62 0.81 -0.54 23.22
CA TYR A 62 1.79 -0.82 24.26
C TYR A 62 1.33 -0.30 25.64
N GLN A 63 0.81 0.93 25.71
CA GLN A 63 0.26 1.48 26.95
C GLN A 63 -0.92 0.66 27.46
N VAL A 64 -1.84 0.27 26.57
CA VAL A 64 -2.97 -0.60 26.90
C VAL A 64 -2.52 -1.97 27.40
N GLY A 65 -1.45 -2.53 26.83
CA GLY A 65 -0.86 -3.79 27.27
C GLY A 65 -0.25 -3.75 28.67
N LEU A 66 0.09 -2.57 29.20
CA LEU A 66 0.58 -2.39 30.57
C LEU A 66 -0.54 -2.24 31.60
N ILE A 67 -1.75 -1.89 31.18
CA ILE A 67 -2.92 -1.70 32.07
C ILE A 67 -3.23 -2.94 32.91
N PRO A 68 -3.21 -4.20 32.39
CA PRO A 68 -3.43 -5.39 33.20
C PRO A 68 -2.45 -5.51 34.36
N SER A 69 -1.19 -5.14 34.16
CA SER A 69 -0.16 -5.12 35.22
C SER A 69 -0.53 -4.15 36.34
N GLN A 70 -1.02 -2.96 35.98
CA GLN A 70 -1.48 -1.96 36.95
C GLN A 70 -2.75 -2.41 37.68
N TYR A 71 -3.65 -3.14 37.01
CA TYR A 71 -4.85 -3.71 37.64
C TYR A 71 -4.51 -4.66 38.78
N PHE A 72 -3.49 -5.52 38.63
CA PHE A 72 -3.07 -6.43 39.69
C PHE A 72 -2.63 -5.69 40.96
N GLY A 73 -1.98 -4.53 40.82
CA GLY A 73 -1.57 -3.71 41.98
C GLY A 73 -2.75 -3.08 42.73
N VAL A 74 -3.74 -2.56 42.00
CA VAL A 74 -4.92 -1.91 42.59
C VAL A 74 -5.87 -2.92 43.24
N LEU A 75 -6.03 -4.10 42.62
CA LEU A 75 -6.79 -5.21 43.22
C LEU A 75 -6.13 -5.74 44.49
N GLY A 76 -4.80 -5.86 44.51
CA GLY A 76 -4.04 -6.31 45.68
C GLY A 76 -4.20 -5.37 46.88
N ASN A 77 -4.24 -4.06 46.64
CA ASN A 77 -4.39 -3.04 47.67
C ASN A 77 -5.86 -2.76 48.06
N LYS A 78 -6.85 -3.42 47.43
CA LYS A 78 -8.30 -3.22 47.65
C LYS A 78 -8.76 -1.76 47.49
N ASP A 79 -8.14 -1.00 46.59
CA ASP A 79 -8.49 0.39 46.33
C ASP A 79 -9.57 0.51 45.25
N LEU A 80 -10.82 0.76 45.66
CA LEU A 80 -11.97 0.85 44.77
C LEU A 80 -11.98 2.14 43.93
N ASP A 81 -11.42 3.23 44.45
CA ASP A 81 -11.39 4.52 43.74
C ASP A 81 -10.29 4.51 42.68
N GLY A 82 -9.14 3.91 42.99
CA GLY A 82 -8.09 3.60 42.01
C GLY A 82 -8.61 2.68 40.89
N PHE A 83 -9.41 1.67 41.24
CA PHE A 83 -9.97 0.72 40.27
C PHE A 83 -10.94 1.40 39.29
N LYS A 84 -11.84 2.27 39.78
CA LYS A 84 -12.77 3.02 38.92
C LYS A 84 -12.03 3.93 37.95
N THR A 85 -11.02 4.64 38.43
CA THR A 85 -10.21 5.56 37.61
C THR A 85 -9.44 4.80 36.54
N LEU A 86 -8.80 3.68 36.92
CA LEU A 86 -8.08 2.82 35.98
C LEU A 86 -9.01 2.20 34.93
N THR A 87 -10.21 1.80 35.33
CA THR A 87 -11.22 1.23 34.41
C THR A 87 -11.73 2.25 33.43
N PHE A 88 -12.02 3.47 33.88
CA PHE A 88 -12.41 4.56 32.99
C PHE A 88 -11.31 4.86 31.96
N LEU A 89 -10.05 4.96 32.41
CA LEU A 89 -8.90 5.17 31.54
C LEU A 89 -8.74 4.03 30.52
N ALA A 90 -8.89 2.77 30.96
CA ALA A 90 -8.81 1.60 30.09
C ALA A 90 -9.86 1.63 28.98
N VAL A 91 -11.12 1.92 29.34
CA VAL A 91 -12.21 2.05 28.35
C VAL A 91 -11.93 3.19 27.36
N MET A 92 -11.48 4.35 27.84
CA MET A 92 -11.13 5.47 26.97
C MET A 92 -9.98 5.14 26.01
N LEU A 93 -8.96 4.42 26.48
CA LEU A 93 -7.86 3.98 25.62
C LEU A 93 -8.28 2.92 24.61
N ILE A 94 -9.18 1.99 24.97
CA ILE A 94 -9.73 1.01 24.02
C ILE A 94 -10.53 1.71 22.91
N VAL A 95 -11.39 2.66 23.26
CA VAL A 95 -12.15 3.44 22.28
C VAL A 95 -11.20 4.21 21.36
N LEU A 96 -10.15 4.81 21.93
CA LEU A 96 -9.13 5.53 21.16
C LEU A 96 -8.34 4.60 20.21
N GLU A 97 -7.94 3.40 20.65
CA GLU A 97 -7.27 2.40 19.81
C GLU A 97 -8.16 1.99 18.64
N SER A 98 -9.43 1.72 18.90
CA SER A 98 -10.39 1.35 17.86
C SER A 98 -10.62 2.48 16.84
N MET A 99 -10.67 3.74 17.30
CA MET A 99 -10.78 4.91 16.42
C MET A 99 -9.52 5.08 15.56
N LEU A 100 -8.33 4.94 16.14
CA LEU A 100 -7.05 5.01 15.42
C LEU A 100 -6.94 3.92 14.37
N LYS A 101 -7.27 2.68 14.72
CA LYS A 101 -7.29 1.55 13.79
C LYS A 101 -8.26 1.78 12.64
N SER A 102 -9.46 2.29 12.91
CA SER A 102 -10.42 2.63 11.86
C SER A 102 -9.90 3.75 10.94
N PHE A 103 -9.17 4.72 11.50
CA PHE A 103 -8.59 5.82 10.73
C PHE A 103 -7.42 5.34 9.86
N ASP A 104 -6.59 4.44 10.36
CA ASP A 104 -5.53 3.79 9.58
C ASP A 104 -6.12 3.05 8.37
N GLN A 105 -7.15 2.23 8.60
CA GLN A 105 -7.86 1.52 7.53
C GLN A 105 -8.46 2.48 6.50
N PHE A 106 -9.07 3.58 6.94
CA PHE A 106 -9.61 4.60 6.04
C PHE A 106 -8.51 5.24 5.18
N THR A 107 -7.38 5.60 5.80
CA THR A 107 -6.25 6.22 5.12
C THR A 107 -5.59 5.26 4.12
N CYS A 108 -5.41 3.99 4.50
CA CYS A 108 -4.97 2.91 3.60
C CYS A 108 -5.87 2.78 2.38
N ASN A 109 -7.19 2.78 2.58
CA ASN A 109 -8.16 2.67 1.49
C ASN A 109 -8.11 3.88 0.55
N LEU A 110 -8.00 5.09 1.11
CA LEU A 110 -7.87 6.33 0.33
C LEU A 110 -6.58 6.31 -0.52
N LEU A 111 -5.47 5.90 0.10
CA LEU A 111 -4.17 5.77 -0.58
C LEU A 111 -4.22 4.72 -1.68
N TYR A 112 -4.85 3.57 -1.43
CA TYR A 112 -5.07 2.51 -2.42
C TYR A 112 -5.83 3.04 -3.65
N VAL A 113 -6.91 3.78 -3.44
CA VAL A 113 -7.70 4.36 -4.54
C VAL A 113 -6.88 5.39 -5.32
N SER A 114 -6.14 6.26 -4.63
CA SER A 114 -5.25 7.26 -5.26
C SER A 114 -4.19 6.59 -6.13
N TRP A 115 -3.53 5.56 -5.59
CA TRP A 115 -2.51 4.78 -6.27
C TRP A 115 -3.05 4.05 -7.48
N ARG A 116 -4.21 3.39 -7.35
CA ARG A 116 -4.88 2.72 -8.46
C ARG A 116 -5.18 3.71 -9.58
N LYS A 117 -5.75 4.87 -9.25
CA LYS A 117 -6.03 5.93 -10.24
C LYS A 117 -4.76 6.39 -10.94
N GLY A 118 -3.70 6.72 -10.19
CA GLY A 118 -2.44 7.17 -10.76
C GLY A 118 -1.77 6.14 -11.67
N LEU A 119 -1.78 4.86 -11.27
CA LEU A 119 -1.22 3.77 -12.05
C LEU A 119 -2.03 3.51 -13.32
N THR A 120 -3.36 3.47 -13.21
CA THR A 120 -4.24 3.26 -14.37
C THR A 120 -4.09 4.41 -15.37
N GLU A 121 -4.09 5.67 -14.94
CA GLU A 121 -3.89 6.81 -15.84
C GLU A 121 -2.51 6.78 -16.51
N HIS A 122 -1.46 6.40 -15.78
CA HIS A 122 -0.11 6.26 -16.34
C HIS A 122 -0.06 5.15 -17.40
N LEU A 123 -0.63 3.99 -17.10
CA LEU A 123 -0.71 2.86 -18.02
C LEU A 123 -1.56 3.19 -19.24
N HIS A 124 -2.70 3.86 -19.05
CA HIS A 124 -3.60 4.29 -20.12
C HIS A 124 -2.90 5.28 -21.06
N ARG A 125 -2.16 6.26 -20.52
CA ARG A 125 -1.33 7.17 -21.33
C ARG A 125 -0.27 6.42 -22.14
N LEU A 126 0.35 5.38 -21.58
CA LEU A 126 1.31 4.55 -22.31
C LEU A 126 0.65 3.71 -23.40
N TYR A 127 -0.53 3.15 -23.12
CA TYR A 127 -1.30 2.31 -24.04
C TYR A 127 -1.73 3.08 -25.30
N PHE A 128 -2.22 4.31 -25.13
CA PHE A 128 -2.65 5.16 -26.25
C PHE A 128 -1.52 5.93 -26.95
N ARG A 129 -0.30 5.92 -26.40
CA ARG A 129 0.83 6.60 -27.04
C ARG A 129 1.31 5.81 -28.26
N GLY A 130 1.42 6.48 -29.42
CA GLY A 130 2.16 5.97 -30.57
C GLY A 130 1.67 4.66 -31.19
N ARG A 131 0.34 4.42 -31.24
CA ARG A 131 -0.29 3.18 -31.75
C ARG A 131 0.08 1.89 -31.00
N VAL A 132 0.59 1.99 -29.76
CA VAL A 132 0.93 0.81 -28.94
C VAL A 132 -0.28 -0.11 -28.75
N TYR A 133 -1.49 0.45 -28.61
CA TYR A 133 -2.74 -0.32 -28.61
C TYR A 133 -2.87 -1.28 -29.81
N TYR A 134 -2.49 -0.84 -31.01
CA TYR A 134 -2.58 -1.63 -32.24
C TYR A 134 -1.48 -2.70 -32.28
N THR A 135 -0.27 -2.34 -31.86
CA THR A 135 0.85 -3.29 -31.79
C THR A 135 0.62 -4.39 -30.76
N LEU A 136 -0.01 -4.08 -29.62
CA LEU A 136 -0.31 -5.05 -28.57
C LEU A 136 -1.48 -5.96 -28.98
N ASN A 137 -2.59 -5.42 -29.48
CA ASN A 137 -3.77 -6.22 -29.83
C ASN A 137 -3.66 -6.96 -31.18
N VAL A 138 -2.89 -6.44 -32.14
CA VAL A 138 -2.88 -6.96 -33.52
C VAL A 138 -1.54 -7.61 -33.88
N LEU A 139 -0.42 -7.22 -33.25
CA LEU A 139 0.91 -7.80 -33.53
C LEU A 139 1.44 -8.76 -32.44
N GLN A 140 0.82 -8.85 -31.26
CA GLN A 140 1.23 -9.77 -30.19
C GLN A 140 0.08 -10.70 -29.76
N ASP A 141 0.05 -11.93 -30.31
CA ASP A 141 -0.93 -12.99 -29.96
C ASP A 141 -0.78 -13.56 -28.52
N ASN A 142 0.13 -13.04 -27.70
CA ASN A 142 0.50 -13.63 -26.41
C ASN A 142 -0.02 -12.84 -25.19
N ILE A 143 -0.80 -11.79 -25.43
CA ILE A 143 -1.39 -10.96 -24.38
C ILE A 143 -2.88 -10.84 -24.71
N ASP A 144 -3.73 -11.47 -23.90
CA ASP A 144 -5.19 -11.31 -24.02
C ASP A 144 -5.56 -9.84 -23.79
N ASN A 145 -6.48 -9.35 -24.63
CA ASN A 145 -6.93 -7.96 -24.62
C ASN A 145 -7.38 -7.54 -23.19
N PRO A 146 -6.86 -6.42 -22.65
CA PRO A 146 -7.19 -5.96 -21.30
C PRO A 146 -8.64 -5.47 -21.14
#